data_AF-A0A832BDR6-F1
#
_entry.id   AF-A0A832BDR6-F1
#
_cell.length_a   1.000
_cell.length_b   1.000
_cell.length_c   1.000
_cell.angle_alpha   90.00
_cell.angle_beta   90.00
_cell.angle_gamma   90.00
#
_symmetry.space_group_name_H-M   'P 1'
#
loop_
_entity.id
_entity.type
_entity.pdbx_description
1 polymer ?
#
loop_
_entity_poly.entity_id
_entity_poly.type
_entity_poly.pdbx_seq_one_letter_code
_entity_poly.pdbx_strand_id
1 'polypeptide(L)'
;MKPLGAIICFSFAVVLPHACVARGIGPDRIVLKGTPPMEVVIPAVQPERPIQEGHTGKLFGALCRVRSLQDGAEAVRFVVHVPDAAFLPFGQRSATFLALIWACAERRWGRLCSRLWEAPINVWLTRDGPPGGEQVAANLYIYNLATERTGVEWARELAHEYGHYLLPAPSGYQDPESWPNGVLGERLFLKWLLEDIDGGNVQAADVPFVSRSDLADYCAKQVDPL
;
A
#
# COMPACT_ATOMS: atom_id res chain seq x y z
N MET A 1 53.31 -3.74 11.12
CA MET A 1 53.12 -3.32 12.52
C MET A 1 52.66 -1.87 12.54
N LYS A 2 51.42 -1.64 13.00
CA LYS A 2 50.96 -0.37 13.61
C LYS A 2 51.54 -0.27 15.05
N PRO A 3 51.37 0.81 15.86
CA PRO A 3 50.96 2.21 15.62
C PRO A 3 51.77 3.24 16.47
N LEU A 4 51.35 4.52 16.47
CA LEU A 4 51.32 5.53 17.57
C LEU A 4 51.63 6.91 16.97
N GLY A 5 50.89 7.99 17.18
CA GLY A 5 49.70 8.29 17.95
C GLY A 5 49.37 9.78 17.77
N ALA A 6 48.18 10.20 18.18
CA ALA A 6 47.91 11.47 18.88
C ALA A 6 46.40 11.70 18.94
N ILE A 7 45.90 11.69 20.17
CA ILE A 7 44.62 12.29 20.57
C ILE A 7 44.87 13.78 20.73
N ILE A 8 44.07 14.64 20.09
CA ILE A 8 43.81 16.00 20.60
C ILE A 8 42.32 16.28 20.47
N CYS A 9 41.72 16.53 21.62
CA CYS A 9 40.34 16.93 21.84
C CYS A 9 40.21 18.44 21.60
N PHE A 10 39.16 18.91 20.94
CA PHE A 10 38.65 20.27 21.15
C PHE A 10 37.12 20.26 21.08
N SER A 11 36.50 20.37 22.25
CA SER A 11 35.14 20.88 22.37
C SER A 11 35.17 22.39 22.14
N PHE A 12 34.36 22.86 21.21
CA PHE A 12 33.92 24.26 21.18
C PHE A 12 32.41 24.26 21.00
N ALA A 13 31.72 24.73 22.04
CA ALA A 13 30.33 25.14 21.96
C ALA A 13 30.31 26.63 21.59
N VAL A 14 29.66 27.00 20.48
CA VAL A 14 29.25 28.37 20.20
C VAL A 14 27.87 28.37 19.55
N VAL A 15 26.89 28.77 20.37
CA VAL A 15 25.77 29.70 20.13
C VAL A 15 25.12 29.70 18.73
N LEU A 16 23.87 29.22 18.68
CA LEU A 16 22.89 29.51 17.61
C LEU A 16 22.42 30.98 17.72
N PRO A 17 22.17 31.65 16.58
CA PRO A 17 20.77 31.76 16.18
C PRO A 17 20.57 31.61 14.66
N HIS A 18 19.38 31.12 14.28
CA HIS A 18 18.91 30.85 12.92
C HIS A 18 19.58 29.68 12.18
N ALA A 19 19.50 28.48 12.77
CA ALA A 19 19.51 27.27 11.94
C ALA A 19 18.22 27.25 11.11
N CYS A 20 18.29 27.75 9.88
CA CYS A 20 17.45 27.23 8.82
C CYS A 20 17.83 25.75 8.68
N VAL A 21 17.09 24.88 9.38
CA VAL A 21 17.18 23.44 9.18
C VAL A 21 16.64 23.21 7.77
N ALA A 22 17.54 23.13 6.80
CA ALA A 22 17.24 22.55 5.51
C ALA A 22 16.84 21.09 5.77
N ARG A 23 15.52 20.86 5.93
CA ARG A 23 14.94 19.51 5.83
C ARG A 23 15.42 18.95 4.50
N GLY A 24 16.12 17.82 4.53
CA GLY A 24 16.67 17.20 3.34
C GLY A 24 15.56 17.08 2.28
N ILE A 25 15.79 17.68 1.11
CA ILE A 25 14.88 17.59 -0.04
C ILE A 25 15.10 16.21 -0.68
N GLY A 26 14.62 15.18 0.00
CA GLY A 26 14.60 13.79 -0.45
C GLY A 26 13.18 13.26 -0.38
N PRO A 27 12.84 12.21 -1.17
CA PRO A 27 11.51 11.60 -1.08
C PRO A 27 11.25 11.10 0.34
N ASP A 28 10.00 11.21 0.80
CA ASP A 28 9.59 10.59 2.05
C ASP A 28 9.49 9.07 1.85
N ARG A 29 10.04 8.31 2.78
CA ARG A 29 10.22 6.86 2.67
C ARG A 29 9.76 6.18 3.94
N ILE A 30 8.86 5.23 3.78
CA ILE A 30 8.32 4.43 4.87
C ILE A 30 8.76 3.00 4.64
N VAL A 31 9.72 2.55 5.43
CA VAL A 31 10.15 1.16 5.43
C VAL A 31 9.12 0.34 6.18
N LEU A 32 8.57 -0.67 5.51
CA LEU A 32 7.55 -1.53 6.09
C LEU A 32 8.21 -2.65 6.87
N LYS A 33 7.81 -2.80 8.13
CA LYS A 33 8.17 -3.93 8.97
C LYS A 33 7.19 -5.06 8.72
N GLY A 34 7.66 -6.30 8.84
CA GLY A 34 6.77 -7.45 8.66
C GLY A 34 6.46 -7.79 7.21
N THR A 35 7.21 -7.23 6.27
CA THR A 35 7.15 -7.56 4.85
C THR A 35 8.54 -8.05 4.41
N PRO A 36 8.67 -8.71 3.24
CA PRO A 36 9.93 -8.66 2.50
C PRO A 36 10.39 -7.19 2.38
N PRO A 37 11.68 -6.89 2.19
CA PRO A 37 12.16 -5.51 2.16
C PRO A 37 11.34 -4.63 1.20
N MET A 38 10.44 -3.81 1.77
CA MET A 38 9.51 -2.97 1.03
C MET A 38 9.51 -1.57 1.60
N GLU A 39 9.38 -0.59 0.69
CA GLU A 39 9.25 0.82 1.04
C GLU A 39 8.08 1.47 0.31
N VAL A 40 7.33 2.30 1.00
CA VAL A 40 6.44 3.28 0.38
C VAL A 40 7.23 4.56 0.17
N VAL A 41 7.34 5.00 -1.07
CA VAL A 41 8.06 6.20 -1.49
C VAL A 41 7.05 7.24 -1.95
N ILE A 42 7.02 8.37 -1.23
CA ILE A 42 6.30 9.57 -1.64
C ILE A 42 7.33 10.50 -2.31
N PRO A 43 7.21 10.74 -3.62
CA PRO A 43 8.15 11.62 -4.32
C PRO A 43 8.18 13.01 -3.68
N ALA A 44 9.39 13.54 -3.44
CA ALA A 44 9.58 14.91 -2.95
C ALA A 44 9.04 15.97 -3.93
N VAL A 45 9.05 15.62 -5.23
CA VAL A 45 8.54 16.44 -6.32
C VAL A 45 7.44 15.65 -7.01
N GLN A 46 6.24 16.22 -7.02
CA GLN A 46 5.10 15.67 -7.75
C GLN A 46 5.29 15.90 -9.25
N PRO A 47 4.60 15.13 -10.12
CA PRO A 47 4.71 15.31 -11.57
C PRO A 47 4.48 16.77 -11.99
N GLU A 48 5.36 17.32 -12.85
CA GLU A 48 5.22 18.70 -13.36
C GLU A 48 3.90 18.91 -14.12
N ARG A 49 3.36 17.82 -14.69
CA ARG A 49 2.04 17.77 -15.32
C ARG A 49 1.24 16.63 -14.71
N PRO A 50 -0.08 16.80 -14.48
CA PRO A 50 -0.93 15.72 -14.04
C PRO A 50 -0.82 14.51 -14.98
N ILE A 51 -0.79 13.32 -14.39
CA ILE A 51 -0.80 12.06 -15.12
C ILE A 51 -2.22 11.84 -15.62
N GLN A 52 -2.39 11.64 -16.93
CA GLN A 52 -3.66 11.27 -17.52
C GLN A 52 -3.80 9.76 -17.55
N GLU A 53 -4.85 9.25 -16.91
CA GLU A 53 -5.21 7.83 -16.94
C GLU A 53 -5.84 7.48 -18.31
N GLY A 54 -5.43 6.36 -18.90
CA GLY A 54 -5.70 6.03 -20.30
C GLY A 54 -7.13 5.57 -20.61
N HIS A 55 -7.87 5.02 -19.64
CA HIS A 55 -9.21 4.49 -19.81
C HIS A 55 -10.31 5.55 -19.61
N THR A 56 -10.20 6.32 -18.52
CA THR A 56 -11.16 7.32 -18.07
C THR A 56 -10.77 8.75 -18.47
N GLY A 57 -9.51 8.97 -18.85
CA GLY A 57 -8.99 10.30 -19.17
C GLY A 57 -8.80 11.23 -17.96
N LYS A 58 -9.04 10.74 -16.74
CA LYS A 58 -8.92 11.52 -15.49
C LYS A 58 -7.47 11.91 -15.23
N LEU A 59 -7.29 13.05 -14.56
CA LEU A 59 -5.98 13.63 -14.25
C LEU A 59 -5.61 13.43 -12.78
N PHE A 60 -4.36 13.05 -12.53
CA PHE A 60 -3.81 12.77 -11.21
C PHE A 60 -2.56 13.60 -10.96
N GLY A 61 -2.63 14.49 -9.96
CA GLY A 61 -1.58 15.46 -9.66
C GLY A 61 -0.50 14.95 -8.72
N ALA A 62 -0.67 13.80 -8.08
CA ALA A 62 0.32 13.24 -7.17
C ALA A 62 0.30 11.71 -7.12
N LEU A 63 1.35 11.09 -6.58
CA LEU A 63 1.44 9.63 -6.46
C LEU A 63 2.28 9.15 -5.27
N CYS A 64 2.05 7.90 -4.87
CA CYS A 64 2.92 7.10 -4.01
C CYS A 64 3.42 5.88 -4.79
N ARG A 65 4.66 5.41 -4.54
CA ARG A 65 5.19 4.15 -5.10
C ARG A 65 5.47 3.15 -4.00
N VAL A 66 5.01 1.93 -4.18
CA VAL A 66 5.44 0.80 -3.34
C VAL A 66 6.57 0.09 -4.06
N ARG A 67 7.75 0.05 -3.44
CA ARG A 67 8.92 -0.66 -3.96
C ARG A 67 9.19 -1.88 -3.10
N SER A 68 9.68 -2.93 -3.73
CA SER A 68 10.24 -4.10 -3.07
C SER A 68 11.68 -4.29 -3.53
N LEU A 69 12.58 -4.62 -2.61
CA LEU A 69 13.90 -5.14 -2.94
C LEU A 69 13.85 -6.67 -2.86
N GLN A 70 14.08 -7.33 -3.99
CA GLN A 70 14.05 -8.79 -4.06
C GLN A 70 15.21 -9.29 -4.91
N ASP A 71 15.94 -10.28 -4.41
CA ASP A 71 17.12 -10.87 -5.08
C ASP A 71 18.16 -9.81 -5.52
N GLY A 72 18.26 -8.71 -4.77
CA GLY A 72 19.14 -7.58 -5.07
C GLY A 72 18.62 -6.62 -6.15
N ALA A 73 17.43 -6.85 -6.70
CA ALA A 73 16.78 -5.99 -7.69
C ALA A 73 15.61 -5.21 -7.06
N GLU A 74 15.55 -3.91 -7.34
CA GLU A 74 14.39 -3.08 -6.98
C GLU A 74 13.27 -3.27 -8.01
N ALA A 75 12.04 -3.46 -7.53
CA ALA A 75 10.84 -3.50 -8.34
C ALA A 75 9.76 -2.58 -7.76
N VAL A 76 9.09 -1.81 -8.61
CA VAL A 76 7.89 -1.05 -8.22
C VAL A 76 6.69 -1.99 -8.31
N ARG A 77 6.06 -2.31 -7.18
CA ARG A 77 4.89 -3.20 -7.10
C ARG A 77 3.59 -2.47 -7.36
N PHE A 78 3.43 -1.31 -6.74
CA PHE A 78 2.25 -0.47 -6.89
C PHE A 78 2.64 0.97 -7.21
N VAL A 79 1.85 1.61 -8.07
CA VAL A 79 1.84 3.07 -8.25
C VAL A 79 0.45 3.56 -7.87
N VAL A 80 0.34 4.23 -6.73
CA VAL A 80 -0.92 4.77 -6.23
C VAL A 80 -1.03 6.22 -6.67
N HIS A 81 -1.86 6.48 -7.67
CA HIS A 81 -2.14 7.81 -8.20
C HIS A 81 -3.27 8.45 -7.39
N VAL A 82 -3.05 9.69 -6.95
CA VAL A 82 -4.04 10.48 -6.21
C VAL A 82 -4.40 11.76 -6.99
N PRO A 83 -5.63 12.29 -6.83
CA PRO A 83 -6.11 13.41 -7.63
C PRO A 83 -5.24 14.66 -7.44
N ASP A 84 -4.86 14.96 -6.20
CA ASP A 84 -3.97 16.06 -5.85
C ASP A 84 -3.28 15.80 -4.50
N ALA A 85 -2.49 16.77 -4.05
CA ALA A 85 -1.75 16.70 -2.80
C ALA A 85 -2.65 16.57 -1.55
N ALA A 86 -3.91 17.01 -1.59
CA ALA A 86 -4.81 16.90 -0.45
C ALA A 86 -5.17 15.43 -0.13
N PHE A 87 -5.13 14.56 -1.13
CA PHE A 87 -5.38 13.12 -0.99
C PHE A 87 -4.12 12.29 -0.74
N LEU A 88 -2.92 12.89 -0.67
CA LEU A 88 -1.68 12.16 -0.40
C LEU A 88 -1.71 11.34 0.90
N PRO A 89 -2.23 11.84 2.03
CA PRO A 89 -2.32 11.02 3.25
C PRO A 89 -3.16 9.76 3.06
N PHE A 90 -4.23 9.83 2.27
CA PHE A 90 -5.04 8.67 1.92
C PHE A 90 -4.26 7.73 0.99
N GLY A 91 -3.61 8.27 -0.05
CA GLY A 91 -2.77 7.49 -0.97
C GLY A 91 -1.62 6.75 -0.28
N GLN A 92 -0.98 7.38 0.72
CA GLN A 92 0.06 6.76 1.55
C GLN A 92 -0.51 5.58 2.36
N ARG A 93 -1.68 5.76 2.98
CA ARG A 93 -2.37 4.68 3.70
C ARG A 93 -2.75 3.54 2.76
N SER A 94 -3.30 3.83 1.58
CA SER A 94 -3.61 2.80 0.56
C SER A 94 -2.35 2.07 0.09
N ALA A 95 -1.27 2.78 -0.21
CA ALA A 95 0.00 2.19 -0.61
C ALA A 95 0.58 1.26 0.48
N THR A 96 0.52 1.70 1.73
CA THR A 96 0.95 0.92 2.90
C THR A 96 0.10 -0.35 3.05
N PHE A 97 -1.22 -0.22 2.97
CA PHE A 97 -2.14 -1.35 3.06
C PHE A 97 -1.90 -2.39 1.96
N LEU A 98 -1.80 -1.94 0.71
CA LEU A 98 -1.53 -2.79 -0.45
C LEU A 98 -0.20 -3.53 -0.34
N ALA A 99 0.82 -2.86 0.18
CA ALA A 99 2.11 -3.49 0.44
C ALA A 99 2.03 -4.57 1.53
N LEU A 100 1.27 -4.35 2.60
CA LEU A 100 1.05 -5.33 3.65
C LEU A 100 0.31 -6.56 3.12
N ILE A 101 -0.79 -6.39 2.37
CA ILE A 101 -1.53 -7.55 1.83
C ILE A 101 -0.77 -8.26 0.71
N TRP A 102 0.04 -7.55 -0.08
CA TRP A 102 0.99 -8.16 -1.02
C TRP A 102 2.00 -9.04 -0.27
N ALA A 103 2.55 -8.55 0.84
CA ALA A 103 3.49 -9.32 1.65
C ALA A 103 2.85 -10.54 2.32
N CYS A 104 1.58 -10.44 2.73
CA CYS A 104 0.80 -11.58 3.23
C CYS A 104 0.67 -12.67 2.16
N ALA A 105 0.37 -12.26 0.93
CA ALA A 105 0.24 -13.15 -0.22
C ALA A 105 1.58 -13.75 -0.66
N GLU A 106 2.66 -12.95 -0.63
CA GLU A 106 4.02 -13.42 -0.93
C GLU A 106 4.48 -14.50 0.05
N ARG A 107 4.27 -14.31 1.36
CA ARG A 107 4.63 -15.34 2.35
C ARG A 107 3.95 -16.68 2.12
N ARG A 108 2.70 -16.66 1.64
CA ARG A 108 1.83 -17.84 1.54
C ARG A 108 1.90 -18.51 0.17
N TRP A 109 2.05 -17.74 -0.90
CA TRP A 109 2.12 -18.27 -2.26
C TRP A 109 3.49 -18.13 -2.90
N GLY A 110 4.23 -17.05 -2.62
CA GLY A 110 5.55 -16.78 -3.18
C GLY A 110 5.57 -16.96 -4.70
N ARG A 111 6.46 -17.84 -5.19
CA ARG A 111 6.61 -18.13 -6.63
C ARG A 111 5.48 -18.96 -7.23
N LEU A 112 4.56 -19.51 -6.43
CA LEU A 112 3.41 -20.30 -6.91
C LEU A 112 2.35 -19.42 -7.58
N CYS A 113 2.32 -18.11 -7.28
CA CYS A 113 1.46 -17.14 -7.95
C CYS A 113 2.33 -16.22 -8.83
N SER A 114 2.39 -16.46 -10.14
CA SER A 114 3.18 -15.63 -11.06
C SER A 114 2.73 -14.17 -11.06
N ARG A 115 1.42 -13.94 -10.86
CA ARG A 115 0.78 -12.63 -10.91
C ARG A 115 1.14 -11.71 -9.75
N LEU A 116 1.67 -12.24 -8.64
CA LEU A 116 2.33 -11.44 -7.59
C LEU A 116 3.53 -10.64 -8.11
N TRP A 117 4.14 -11.13 -9.17
CA TRP A 117 5.38 -10.62 -9.73
C TRP A 117 5.16 -9.77 -10.98
N GLU A 118 3.95 -9.76 -11.52
CA GLU A 118 3.52 -8.86 -12.59
C GLU A 118 3.32 -7.46 -12.01
N ALA A 119 4.18 -6.52 -12.41
CA ALA A 119 4.26 -5.19 -11.81
C ALA A 119 4.73 -4.15 -12.84
N PRO A 120 4.40 -2.86 -12.67
CA PRO A 120 3.61 -2.29 -11.58
C PRO A 120 2.10 -2.45 -11.78
N ILE A 121 1.37 -2.57 -10.67
CA ILE A 121 -0.09 -2.39 -10.63
C ILE A 121 -0.36 -0.89 -10.39
N ASN A 122 -1.18 -0.28 -11.25
CA ASN A 122 -1.61 1.09 -11.06
C ASN A 122 -2.88 1.12 -10.21
N VAL A 123 -2.90 1.99 -9.21
CA VAL A 123 -4.07 2.20 -8.35
C VAL A 123 -4.52 3.65 -8.49
N TRP A 124 -5.71 3.85 -9.00
CA TRP A 124 -6.26 5.15 -9.35
C TRP A 124 -7.30 5.54 -8.31
N LEU A 125 -6.92 6.41 -7.38
CA LEU A 125 -7.82 6.90 -6.33
C LEU A 125 -8.60 8.11 -6.87
N THR A 126 -9.91 7.97 -7.08
CA THR A 126 -10.69 8.98 -7.82
C THR A 126 -11.71 9.71 -6.94
N ARG A 127 -11.90 11.01 -7.15
CA ARG A 127 -12.86 11.81 -6.37
C ARG A 127 -14.30 11.44 -6.64
N ASP A 128 -14.59 11.09 -7.88
CA ASP A 128 -15.95 10.95 -8.41
C ASP A 128 -16.18 9.53 -8.96
N GLY A 129 -17.43 9.10 -8.93
CA GLY A 129 -17.88 7.77 -9.36
C GLY A 129 -18.87 7.19 -8.35
N PRO A 130 -19.53 6.07 -8.68
CA PRO A 130 -20.26 5.31 -7.66
C PRO A 130 -19.28 4.84 -6.57
N PRO A 131 -19.68 4.81 -5.29
CA PRO A 131 -18.87 4.18 -4.25
C PRO A 131 -18.54 2.73 -4.64
N GLY A 132 -17.29 2.33 -4.46
CA GLY A 132 -16.79 1.01 -4.85
C GLY A 132 -15.42 1.11 -5.52
N GLY A 133 -15.07 0.03 -6.21
CA GLY A 133 -13.88 -0.10 -7.02
C GLY A 133 -14.17 -0.84 -8.32
N GLU A 134 -13.14 -0.92 -9.14
CA GLU A 134 -13.17 -1.72 -10.35
C GLU A 134 -11.74 -2.11 -10.71
N GLN A 135 -11.58 -3.34 -11.20
CA GLN A 135 -10.31 -3.84 -11.70
C GLN A 135 -10.36 -4.02 -13.22
N VAL A 136 -9.42 -3.39 -13.94
CA VAL A 136 -9.25 -3.56 -15.39
C VAL A 136 -7.77 -3.78 -15.73
N ALA A 137 -7.44 -4.98 -16.21
CA ALA A 137 -6.05 -5.40 -16.45
C ALA A 137 -5.14 -5.16 -15.23
N ALA A 138 -4.05 -4.38 -15.35
CA ALA A 138 -3.17 -4.04 -14.23
C ALA A 138 -3.56 -2.72 -13.53
N ASN A 139 -4.82 -2.32 -13.62
CA ASN A 139 -5.35 -1.11 -13.00
C ASN A 139 -6.42 -1.46 -11.98
N LEU A 140 -6.30 -0.89 -10.78
CA LEU A 140 -7.31 -0.89 -9.74
C LEU A 140 -7.85 0.53 -9.64
N TYR A 141 -9.15 0.72 -9.78
CA TYR A 141 -9.82 1.98 -9.57
C TYR A 141 -10.51 1.95 -8.24
N ILE A 142 -10.31 2.98 -7.43
CA ILE A 142 -11.04 3.15 -6.17
C ILE A 142 -11.79 4.47 -6.30
N TYR A 143 -13.12 4.37 -6.31
CA TYR A 143 -13.98 5.51 -6.64
C TYR A 143 -14.43 6.24 -5.39
N ASN A 144 -14.83 7.49 -5.58
CA ASN A 144 -15.55 8.30 -4.61
C ASN A 144 -14.84 8.45 -3.25
N LEU A 145 -13.63 9.03 -3.28
CA LEU A 145 -12.83 9.31 -2.07
C LEU A 145 -13.51 10.26 -1.08
N ALA A 146 -14.49 11.04 -1.53
CA ALA A 146 -15.22 11.98 -0.67
C ALA A 146 -16.36 11.32 0.13
N THR A 147 -16.79 10.12 -0.26
CA THR A 147 -17.85 9.40 0.46
C THR A 147 -17.35 8.94 1.82
N GLU A 148 -18.16 9.20 2.85
CA GLU A 148 -17.92 8.72 4.20
C GLU A 148 -17.98 7.18 4.20
N ARG A 149 -16.85 6.57 4.55
CA ARG A 149 -16.67 5.14 4.72
C ARG A 149 -15.84 4.89 5.96
N THR A 150 -16.23 3.86 6.70
CA THR A 150 -15.46 3.32 7.82
C THR A 150 -14.10 2.81 7.34
N GLY A 151 -13.15 2.70 8.27
CA GLY A 151 -11.85 2.13 7.96
C GLY A 151 -11.93 0.70 7.43
N VAL A 152 -12.83 -0.14 7.97
CA VAL A 152 -13.03 -1.51 7.50
C VAL A 152 -13.56 -1.54 6.06
N GLU A 153 -14.45 -0.63 5.68
CA GLU A 153 -14.95 -0.54 4.30
C GLU A 153 -13.83 -0.19 3.32
N TRP A 154 -12.91 0.71 3.70
CA TRP A 154 -11.74 1.02 2.88
C TRP A 154 -10.76 -0.15 2.73
N ALA A 155 -10.49 -0.86 3.82
CA ALA A 155 -9.61 -2.02 3.80
C ALA A 155 -10.20 -3.15 2.94
N ARG A 156 -11.51 -3.38 3.07
CA ARG A 156 -12.27 -4.33 2.26
C ARG A 156 -12.20 -3.99 0.78
N GLU A 157 -12.52 -2.75 0.40
CA GLU A 157 -12.49 -2.31 -1.00
C GLU A 157 -11.12 -2.53 -1.64
N LEU A 158 -10.04 -2.09 -0.97
CA LEU A 158 -8.68 -2.26 -1.50
C LEU A 158 -8.29 -3.73 -1.63
N ALA A 159 -8.68 -4.57 -0.66
CA ALA A 159 -8.42 -5.99 -0.70
C ALA A 159 -9.28 -6.72 -1.74
N HIS A 160 -10.50 -6.25 -1.97
CA HIS A 160 -11.44 -6.75 -2.96
C HIS A 160 -10.89 -6.54 -4.37
N GLU A 161 -10.53 -5.31 -4.72
CA GLU A 161 -9.95 -5.01 -6.03
C GLU A 161 -8.61 -5.72 -6.28
N TYR A 162 -7.79 -5.83 -5.22
CA TYR A 162 -6.57 -6.61 -5.32
C TYR A 162 -6.85 -8.11 -5.49
N GLY A 163 -7.95 -8.61 -4.90
CA GLY A 163 -8.50 -9.94 -5.12
C GLY A 163 -8.82 -10.21 -6.59
N HIS A 164 -9.57 -9.32 -7.23
CA HIS A 164 -9.87 -9.42 -8.66
C HIS A 164 -8.61 -9.52 -9.51
N TYR A 165 -7.60 -8.73 -9.17
CA TYR A 165 -6.32 -8.79 -9.88
C TYR A 165 -5.59 -10.11 -9.63
N LEU A 166 -5.41 -10.51 -8.38
CA LEU A 166 -4.44 -11.54 -8.05
C LEU A 166 -5.01 -12.97 -8.19
N LEU A 167 -6.28 -13.15 -7.85
CA LEU A 167 -6.92 -14.46 -7.78
C LEU A 167 -7.55 -14.83 -9.13
N PRO A 168 -7.51 -16.12 -9.52
CA PRO A 168 -8.25 -16.60 -10.68
C PRO A 168 -9.74 -16.27 -10.54
N ALA A 169 -10.36 -15.75 -11.61
CA ALA A 169 -11.76 -15.36 -11.61
C ALA A 169 -12.65 -16.57 -11.96
N PRO A 170 -13.38 -17.18 -10.98
CA PRO A 170 -14.37 -18.18 -11.30
C PRO A 170 -15.53 -17.51 -12.05
N SER A 171 -16.10 -18.17 -13.04
CA SER A 171 -17.33 -17.71 -13.71
C SER A 171 -18.52 -18.56 -13.28
N GLY A 172 -19.74 -18.11 -13.60
CA GLY A 172 -20.98 -18.84 -13.34
C GLY A 172 -21.76 -18.39 -12.10
N TYR A 173 -21.30 -17.34 -11.42
CA TYR A 173 -22.00 -16.70 -10.31
C TYR A 173 -22.70 -15.44 -10.79
N GLN A 174 -23.75 -15.01 -10.07
CA GLN A 174 -24.44 -13.75 -10.32
C GLN A 174 -24.45 -12.86 -9.07
N ASP A 175 -24.60 -13.47 -7.89
CA ASP A 175 -24.63 -12.78 -6.60
C ASP A 175 -23.49 -13.27 -5.68
N PRO A 176 -22.91 -12.39 -4.82
CA PRO A 176 -23.15 -10.94 -4.77
C PRO A 176 -22.54 -10.19 -5.97
N GLU A 177 -21.67 -10.86 -6.73
CA GLU A 177 -21.08 -10.37 -7.97
C GLU A 177 -20.79 -11.54 -8.92
N SER A 178 -20.61 -11.24 -10.20
CA SER A 178 -20.32 -12.24 -11.23
C SER A 178 -18.89 -12.79 -11.19
N TRP A 179 -17.98 -12.08 -10.50
CA TRP A 179 -16.56 -12.40 -10.38
C TRP A 179 -16.16 -12.54 -8.91
N PRO A 180 -16.48 -13.66 -8.24
CA PRO A 180 -16.37 -13.79 -6.79
C PRO A 180 -14.93 -13.78 -6.24
N ASN A 181 -13.92 -13.63 -7.11
CA ASN A 181 -12.53 -13.51 -6.69
C ASN A 181 -12.25 -12.18 -5.96
N GLY A 182 -13.07 -11.15 -6.15
CA GLY A 182 -13.03 -9.94 -5.34
C GLY A 182 -13.44 -10.22 -3.89
N VAL A 183 -14.64 -10.79 -3.70
CA VAL A 183 -15.11 -11.22 -2.37
C VAL A 183 -14.16 -12.21 -1.69
N LEU A 184 -13.63 -13.19 -2.43
CA LEU A 184 -12.65 -14.12 -1.88
C LEU A 184 -11.37 -13.40 -1.45
N GLY A 185 -10.88 -12.45 -2.26
CA GLY A 185 -9.71 -11.64 -1.96
C GLY A 185 -9.85 -10.85 -0.67
N GLU A 186 -10.96 -10.11 -0.49
CA GLU A 186 -11.16 -9.34 0.75
C GLU A 186 -11.18 -10.25 1.99
N ARG A 187 -11.83 -11.41 1.91
CA ARG A 187 -11.90 -12.35 3.04
C ARG A 187 -10.54 -12.94 3.37
N LEU A 188 -9.83 -13.40 2.33
CA LEU A 188 -8.54 -14.05 2.47
C LEU A 188 -7.47 -13.09 3.00
N PHE A 189 -7.33 -11.91 2.36
CA PHE A 189 -6.27 -10.97 2.72
C PHE A 189 -6.48 -10.34 4.09
N LEU A 190 -7.74 -10.06 4.48
CA LEU A 190 -8.02 -9.54 5.82
C LEU A 190 -7.81 -10.59 6.91
N LYS A 191 -8.17 -11.87 6.65
CA LYS A 191 -7.82 -13.00 7.55
C LYS A 191 -6.31 -13.12 7.72
N TRP A 192 -5.57 -13.11 6.62
CA TRP A 192 -4.12 -13.26 6.64
C TRP A 192 -3.40 -12.10 7.31
N LEU A 193 -3.91 -10.88 7.15
CA LEU A 193 -3.38 -9.72 7.84
C LEU A 193 -3.62 -9.83 9.36
N LEU A 194 -4.78 -10.31 9.79
CA LEU A 194 -5.05 -10.59 11.21
C LEU A 194 -4.11 -11.67 11.76
N GLU A 195 -3.93 -12.78 11.04
CA GLU A 195 -2.99 -13.84 11.41
C GLU A 195 -1.55 -13.34 11.50
N ASP A 196 -1.14 -12.47 10.58
CA ASP A 196 0.20 -11.88 10.58
C ASP A 196 0.38 -10.86 11.71
N ILE A 197 -0.68 -10.17 12.14
CA ILE A 197 -0.66 -9.33 13.36
C ILE A 197 -0.52 -10.22 14.60
N ASP A 198 -1.34 -11.26 14.71
CA ASP A 198 -1.36 -12.15 15.87
C ASP A 198 -0.07 -12.98 16.00
N GLY A 199 0.54 -13.34 14.87
CA GLY A 199 1.84 -14.00 14.79
C GLY A 199 3.03 -13.06 15.02
N GLY A 200 2.79 -11.75 15.18
CA GLY A 200 3.85 -10.75 15.37
C GLY A 200 4.67 -10.45 14.11
N ASN A 201 4.24 -10.94 12.95
CA ASN A 201 4.86 -10.60 11.66
C ASN A 201 4.62 -9.13 11.34
N VAL A 202 3.39 -8.63 11.51
CA VAL A 202 3.00 -7.24 11.27
C VAL A 202 2.65 -6.55 12.59
N GLN A 203 3.10 -5.32 12.80
CA GLN A 203 2.70 -4.55 13.97
C GLN A 203 1.32 -3.92 13.73
N ALA A 204 0.38 -4.12 14.67
CA ALA A 204 -0.98 -3.58 14.55
C ALA A 204 -1.02 -2.06 14.36
N ALA A 205 -0.05 -1.32 14.93
CA ALA A 205 0.05 0.13 14.80
C ALA A 205 0.47 0.59 13.39
N ASP A 206 1.08 -0.30 12.60
CA ASP A 206 1.54 0.00 11.23
C ASP A 206 0.45 -0.31 10.19
N VAL A 207 -0.68 -0.89 10.60
CA VAL A 207 -1.79 -1.25 9.71
C VAL A 207 -2.73 -0.05 9.55
N PRO A 208 -2.85 0.52 8.35
CA PRO A 208 -3.77 1.62 8.10
C PRO A 208 -5.22 1.11 8.02
N PHE A 209 -6.16 2.03 8.27
CA PHE A 209 -7.62 1.82 8.15
C PHE A 209 -8.25 0.98 9.24
N VAL A 210 -7.62 -0.11 9.67
CA VAL A 210 -8.23 -1.08 10.58
C VAL A 210 -7.33 -1.36 11.77
N SER A 211 -7.94 -1.50 12.93
CA SER A 211 -7.30 -2.08 14.11
C SER A 211 -7.36 -3.61 14.06
N ARG A 212 -6.58 -4.27 14.93
CA ARG A 212 -6.72 -5.72 15.16
C ARG A 212 -8.16 -6.10 15.53
N SER A 213 -8.84 -5.28 16.34
CA SER A 213 -10.22 -5.55 16.75
C SER A 213 -11.18 -5.49 15.56
N ASP A 214 -11.02 -4.50 14.68
CA ASP A 214 -11.86 -4.38 13.47
C ASP A 214 -11.70 -5.60 12.57
N LEU A 215 -10.46 -6.09 12.40
CA LEU A 215 -10.17 -7.29 11.64
C LEU A 215 -10.77 -8.55 12.27
N ALA A 216 -10.64 -8.71 13.60
CA ALA A 216 -11.22 -9.84 14.31
C ALA A 216 -12.76 -9.87 14.20
N ASP A 217 -13.40 -8.71 14.36
CA ASP A 217 -14.85 -8.57 14.21
C ASP A 217 -15.31 -8.85 12.77
N TYR A 218 -14.53 -8.43 11.78
CA TYR A 218 -14.81 -8.74 10.38
C TYR A 218 -14.68 -10.24 10.11
N CYS A 219 -13.58 -10.87 10.53
CA CYS A 219 -13.34 -12.30 10.32
C CYS A 219 -14.42 -13.16 10.98
N ALA A 220 -14.81 -12.85 12.22
CA ALA A 220 -15.87 -13.58 12.92
C ALA A 220 -17.23 -13.51 12.20
N LYS A 221 -17.50 -12.44 11.44
CA LYS A 221 -18.78 -12.23 10.73
C LYS A 221 -18.78 -12.75 9.30
N GLN A 222 -17.65 -12.63 8.60
CA GLN A 222 -17.59 -12.77 7.13
C GLN A 222 -16.68 -13.89 6.66
N VAL A 223 -15.84 -14.40 7.56
CA VAL A 223 -14.80 -15.36 7.20
C VAL A 223 -15.03 -16.69 7.91
N ASP A 224 -15.29 -16.73 9.20
CA ASP A 224 -15.42 -18.02 9.89
C ASP A 224 -16.79 -18.68 9.63
N PRO A 225 -16.86 -20.01 9.43
CA PRO A 225 -15.77 -20.99 9.44
C PRO A 225 -15.24 -21.30 8.01
N LEU A 226 -14.40 -20.43 7.44
CA LEU A 226 -13.56 -20.74 6.27
C LEU A 226 -12.23 -21.39 6.69
#